data_AF-A0A812YUF0-F1
#
_entry.id   AF-A0A812YUF0-F1
#
_cell.length_a   1.000
_cell.length_b   1.000
_cell.length_c   1.000
_cell.angle_alpha   90.00
_cell.angle_beta   90.00
_cell.angle_gamma   90.00
#
_symmetry.space_group_name_H-M   'P 1'
#
loop_
_entity.id
_entity.type
_entity.pdbx_description
1 polymer ?
#
loop_
_entity_poly.entity_id
_entity_poly.type
_entity_poly.pdbx_seq_one_letter_code
_entity_poly.pdbx_strand_id
1 'polypeptide(L)'
;MPMPAMFAGMLPQTKMVLVAIATLAAVTGCFIELLKRQLISWVDKQPWRSRMIPLQRGMMHNFGYSESATSDEKVVVDCYCFLIAICSHHLVVSLALTPVAVLGWDSAGSAGQFLFYAGAVSDVAYSAYDSVQTTLRTFLPVSFKCLGVQLPTKYFIVIVCLHHTLSMLLTVPMILYYPAMRALHVLMWSMLSAAGVGYLLGCYKFTLDTQDSRHEFLQYKAIVLVQFLMIWLVRGYVWLGQATSAMMVFYRLGDTSFLFLGSAGFVLMTLFNVLMVIDSTTAAVKWLPMQMHKRGQDTKLACHETQKLPLRESVSERKDLPAMVHAAGLRRVHGARVAFATQ
;
A
#
# COMPACT_ATOMS: atom_id res chain seq x y z
N MET A 1 -29.60 -1.44 28.08
CA MET A 1 -28.80 -1.06 29.27
C MET A 1 -28.35 0.39 29.12
N PRO A 2 -28.33 1.20 30.18
CA PRO A 2 -27.95 2.60 30.10
C PRO A 2 -26.42 2.73 29.89
N MET A 3 -26.02 3.12 28.68
CA MET A 3 -24.63 3.46 28.31
C MET A 3 -23.95 4.67 28.99
N PRO A 4 -24.60 5.62 29.71
CA PRO A 4 -23.94 6.85 30.15
C PRO A 4 -22.74 6.67 31.09
N ALA A 5 -22.75 5.65 31.96
CA ALA A 5 -21.69 5.44 32.94
C ALA A 5 -20.39 4.89 32.33
N MET A 6 -20.46 4.20 31.20
CA MET A 6 -19.29 3.62 30.54
C MET A 6 -18.44 4.70 29.84
N PHE A 7 -19.08 5.77 29.33
CA PHE A 7 -18.39 6.85 28.61
C PHE A 7 -17.49 7.73 29.48
N ALA A 8 -17.83 7.94 30.75
CA ALA A 8 -17.04 8.81 31.63
C ALA A 8 -15.64 8.24 31.94
N GLY A 9 -15.50 6.91 32.06
CA GLY A 9 -14.23 6.24 32.33
C GLY A 9 -13.30 6.11 31.11
N MET A 10 -13.83 6.23 29.89
CA MET A 10 -13.06 6.04 28.65
C MET A 10 -12.36 7.29 28.13
N LEU A 11 -12.77 8.48 28.57
CA LEU A 11 -12.16 9.73 28.13
C LEU A 11 -10.65 9.83 28.47
N PRO A 12 -10.20 9.48 29.70
CA PRO A 12 -8.78 9.47 30.02
C PRO A 12 -7.98 8.47 29.17
N GLN A 13 -8.55 7.27 28.92
CA GLN A 13 -7.90 6.24 28.12
C GLN A 13 -7.75 6.67 26.65
N THR A 14 -8.80 7.24 26.06
CA THR A 14 -8.77 7.79 24.70
C THR A 14 -7.69 8.85 24.57
N LYS A 15 -7.60 9.79 25.52
CA LYS A 15 -6.56 10.83 25.52
C LYS A 15 -5.16 10.23 25.57
N MET A 16 -4.92 9.25 26.44
CA MET A 16 -3.61 8.58 26.54
C MET A 16 -3.24 7.88 25.23
N VAL A 17 -4.19 7.17 24.60
CA VAL A 17 -3.95 6.50 23.31
C VAL A 17 -3.65 7.51 22.20
N LEU A 18 -4.38 8.62 22.11
CA LEU A 18 -4.12 9.66 21.11
C LEU A 18 -2.74 10.32 21.30
N VAL A 19 -2.34 10.59 22.55
CA VAL A 19 -1.00 11.11 22.86
C VAL A 19 0.06 10.08 22.45
N ALA A 20 -0.14 8.80 22.80
CA ALA A 20 0.78 7.73 22.43
C ALA A 20 0.93 7.60 20.90
N ILE A 21 -0.18 7.66 20.15
CA ILE A 21 -0.18 7.66 18.67
C ILE A 21 0.62 8.85 18.15
N ALA A 22 0.39 10.06 18.64
CA ALA A 22 1.08 11.26 18.17
C ALA A 22 2.59 11.20 18.46
N THR A 23 2.99 10.79 19.67
CA THR A 23 4.40 10.62 20.04
C THR A 23 5.06 9.54 19.18
N LEU A 24 4.43 8.38 19.05
CA LEU A 24 4.95 7.29 18.24
C LEU A 24 4.98 7.64 16.76
N ALA A 25 4.07 8.48 16.26
CA ALA A 25 4.08 8.92 14.87
C ALA A 25 5.34 9.73 14.58
N ALA A 26 5.72 10.64 15.49
CA ALA A 26 6.97 11.40 15.37
C ALA A 26 8.21 10.50 15.43
N VAL A 27 8.24 9.55 16.38
CA VAL A 27 9.36 8.60 16.52
C VAL A 27 9.47 7.69 15.29
N THR A 28 8.35 7.14 14.83
CA THR A 28 8.29 6.26 13.66
C THR A 28 8.70 7.01 12.41
N GLY A 29 8.21 8.24 12.20
CA GLY A 29 8.62 9.07 11.08
C GLY A 29 10.12 9.35 11.05
N CYS A 30 10.71 9.70 12.21
CA CYS A 30 12.16 9.86 12.34
C CYS A 30 12.91 8.57 11.98
N PHE A 31 12.47 7.44 12.52
CA PHE A 31 13.06 6.13 12.23
C PHE A 31 12.99 5.78 10.74
N ILE A 32 11.83 5.95 10.10
CA ILE A 32 11.63 5.65 8.67
C ILE A 32 12.53 6.53 7.80
N GLU A 33 12.65 7.83 8.08
CA GLU A 33 13.52 8.71 7.31
C GLU A 33 15.01 8.37 7.48
N LEU A 34 15.44 7.97 8.69
CA LEU A 34 16.80 7.51 8.93
C LEU A 34 17.09 6.18 8.21
N LEU A 35 16.18 5.21 8.33
CA LEU A 35 16.30 3.91 7.66
C LEU A 35 16.34 4.08 6.14
N LYS A 36 15.46 4.92 5.57
CA LYS A 36 15.41 5.20 4.14
C LYS A 36 16.74 5.76 3.63
N ARG A 37 17.39 6.68 4.35
CA ARG A 37 18.72 7.20 3.97
C ARG A 37 19.78 6.11 3.91
N GLN A 38 19.77 5.19 4.87
CA GLN A 38 20.70 4.05 4.87
C GLN A 38 20.41 3.11 3.69
N LEU A 39 19.13 2.82 3.42
CA LEU A 39 18.69 2.01 2.30
C LEU A 39 19.12 2.62 0.96
N ILE A 40 18.94 3.93 0.75
CA ILE A 40 19.39 4.63 -0.47
C ILE A 40 20.89 4.44 -0.67
N SER A 41 21.70 4.70 0.37
CA SER A 41 23.16 4.51 0.30
C SER A 41 23.57 3.07 -0.03
N TRP A 42 22.80 2.10 0.45
CA TRP A 42 23.02 0.69 0.13
C TRP A 42 22.60 0.36 -1.31
N VAL A 43 21.40 0.76 -1.74
CA VAL A 43 20.84 0.53 -3.09
C VAL A 43 21.72 1.15 -4.18
N ASP A 44 22.26 2.35 -3.94
CA ASP A 44 23.13 3.04 -4.89
C ASP A 44 24.42 2.27 -5.22
N LYS A 45 24.83 1.33 -4.37
CA LYS A 45 26.00 0.48 -4.56
C LYS A 45 25.68 -0.86 -5.20
N GLN A 46 24.40 -1.16 -5.48
CA GLN A 46 23.99 -2.49 -5.92
C GLN A 46 24.06 -2.64 -7.44
N PRO A 47 24.58 -3.78 -7.95
CA PRO A 47 24.69 -4.02 -9.40
C PRO A 47 23.33 -4.14 -10.09
N TRP A 48 22.29 -4.55 -9.36
CA TRP A 48 20.94 -4.73 -9.87
C TRP A 48 20.11 -3.42 -9.92
N ARG A 49 20.66 -2.29 -9.45
CA ARG A 49 19.95 -0.98 -9.38
C ARG A 49 19.38 -0.57 -10.75
N SER A 50 20.16 -0.72 -11.81
CA SER A 50 19.75 -0.35 -13.18
C SER A 50 18.54 -1.14 -13.67
N ARG A 51 18.38 -2.40 -13.24
CA ARG A 51 17.22 -3.25 -13.57
C ARG A 51 15.97 -2.87 -12.77
N MET A 52 16.16 -2.48 -11.51
CA MET A 52 15.06 -2.09 -10.62
C MET A 52 14.38 -0.79 -11.06
N ILE A 53 15.15 0.21 -11.50
CA ILE A 53 14.65 1.56 -11.85
C ILE A 53 13.49 1.55 -12.85
N PRO A 54 13.55 0.90 -14.02
CA PRO A 54 12.43 0.91 -14.96
C PRO A 54 11.17 0.27 -14.40
N LEU A 55 11.29 -0.79 -13.59
CA LEU A 55 10.16 -1.49 -12.96
C LEU A 55 9.48 -0.61 -11.89
N GLN A 56 10.29 0.00 -11.03
CA GLN A 56 9.81 0.95 -10.03
C GLN A 56 9.15 2.17 -10.68
N ARG A 57 9.76 2.73 -11.74
CA ARG A 57 9.19 3.85 -12.51
C ARG A 57 7.81 3.51 -13.05
N GLY A 58 7.66 2.34 -13.68
CA GLY A 58 6.36 1.90 -14.17
C GLY A 58 5.32 1.77 -13.03
N MET A 59 5.74 1.33 -11.84
CA MET A 59 4.84 1.25 -10.69
C MET A 59 4.42 2.65 -10.22
N MET A 60 5.36 3.60 -10.18
CA MET A 60 5.05 5.00 -9.86
C MET A 60 4.07 5.60 -10.86
N HIS A 61 4.21 5.33 -12.16
CA HIS A 61 3.22 5.79 -13.16
C HIS A 61 1.82 5.24 -12.90
N ASN A 62 1.68 4.01 -12.43
CA ASN A 62 0.36 3.46 -12.04
C ASN A 62 -0.29 4.26 -10.89
N PHE A 63 0.51 4.89 -10.03
CA PHE A 63 0.06 5.80 -8.97
C PHE A 63 -0.10 7.26 -9.42
N GLY A 64 0.08 7.55 -10.71
CA GLY A 64 -0.16 8.87 -11.30
C GLY A 64 1.05 9.81 -11.26
N TYR A 65 2.27 9.32 -11.01
CA TYR A 65 3.47 10.13 -11.13
C TYR A 65 3.73 10.49 -12.60
N SER A 66 4.11 11.74 -12.86
CA SER A 66 4.45 12.20 -14.21
C SER A 66 5.80 11.65 -14.68
N GLU A 67 6.00 11.62 -16.01
CA GLU A 67 7.30 11.33 -16.62
C GLU A 67 8.37 12.32 -16.15
N SER A 68 8.01 13.60 -16.01
CA SER A 68 8.93 14.62 -15.49
C SER A 68 9.37 14.39 -14.05
N ALA A 69 8.52 13.79 -13.20
CA ALA A 69 8.88 13.49 -11.81
C ALA A 69 9.75 12.24 -11.69
N THR A 70 9.63 11.31 -12.63
CA THR A 70 10.32 10.00 -12.62
C THR A 70 11.53 9.95 -13.55
N SER A 71 11.84 11.05 -14.24
CA SER A 71 13.06 11.24 -15.02
C SER A 71 14.29 11.33 -14.11
N ASP A 72 14.14 11.88 -12.90
CA ASP A 72 15.18 11.85 -11.87
C ASP A 72 15.19 10.49 -11.15
N GLU A 73 16.25 9.71 -11.39
CA GLU A 73 16.43 8.40 -10.75
C GLU A 73 16.45 8.47 -9.23
N LYS A 74 16.88 9.59 -8.63
CA LYS A 74 16.90 9.74 -7.17
C LYS A 74 15.50 9.64 -6.58
N VAL A 75 14.50 10.14 -7.30
CA VAL A 75 13.08 10.07 -6.89
C VAL A 75 12.57 8.64 -6.95
N VAL A 76 12.98 7.89 -7.99
CA VAL A 76 12.63 6.48 -8.16
C VAL A 76 13.25 5.63 -7.05
N VAL A 77 14.54 5.84 -6.75
CA VAL A 77 15.26 5.13 -5.68
C VAL A 77 14.72 5.49 -4.29
N ASP A 78 14.40 6.77 -4.02
CA ASP A 78 13.76 7.20 -2.77
C ASP A 78 12.42 6.48 -2.56
N CYS A 79 11.58 6.41 -3.60
CA CYS A 79 10.31 5.70 -3.55
C CYS A 79 10.47 4.19 -3.31
N TYR A 80 11.44 3.55 -3.97
CA TYR A 80 11.75 2.13 -3.75
C TYR A 80 12.21 1.86 -2.30
N CYS A 81 13.10 2.69 -1.78
CA CYS A 81 13.61 2.55 -0.41
C CYS A 81 12.53 2.85 0.64
N PHE A 82 11.66 3.83 0.37
CA PHE A 82 10.49 4.12 1.21
C PHE A 82 9.58 2.89 1.31
N LEU A 83 9.27 2.23 0.19
CA LEU A 83 8.47 1.01 0.19
C LEU A 83 9.11 -0.09 1.05
N ILE A 84 10.42 -0.33 0.92
CA ILE A 84 11.13 -1.31 1.77
C ILE A 84 11.00 -0.95 3.26
N ALA A 85 11.20 0.32 3.63
CA ALA A 85 11.13 0.75 5.02
C ALA A 85 9.74 0.51 5.64
N ILE A 86 8.67 0.85 4.92
CA ILE A 86 7.29 0.70 5.40
C ILE A 86 6.89 -0.76 5.50
N CYS A 87 7.24 -1.56 4.50
CA CYS A 87 6.89 -2.98 4.52
C CYS A 87 7.67 -3.74 5.60
N SER A 88 8.89 -3.29 5.90
CA SER A 88 9.65 -3.77 7.06
C SER A 88 8.96 -3.37 8.38
N HIS A 89 8.46 -2.13 8.50
CA HIS A 89 7.68 -1.68 9.65
C HIS A 89 6.43 -2.54 9.86
N HIS A 90 5.62 -2.76 8.81
CA HIS A 90 4.43 -3.62 8.91
C HIS A 90 4.78 -5.05 9.33
N LEU A 91 5.89 -5.60 8.81
CA LEU A 91 6.34 -6.93 9.22
C LEU A 91 6.73 -6.95 10.70
N VAL A 92 7.53 -5.99 11.18
CA VAL A 92 7.93 -5.89 12.60
C VAL A 92 6.72 -5.73 13.50
N VAL A 93 5.78 -4.87 13.13
CA VAL A 93 4.54 -4.69 13.88
C VAL A 93 3.73 -5.99 13.90
N SER A 94 3.58 -6.69 12.77
CA SER A 94 2.85 -7.96 12.71
C SER A 94 3.46 -9.03 13.62
N LEU A 95 4.78 -9.05 13.78
CA LEU A 95 5.45 -9.94 14.73
C LEU A 95 5.04 -9.63 16.17
N ALA A 96 4.93 -8.36 16.55
CA ALA A 96 4.41 -7.97 17.87
C ALA A 96 2.95 -8.40 18.09
N LEU A 97 2.14 -8.46 17.04
CA LEU A 97 0.74 -8.94 17.13
C LEU A 97 0.62 -10.47 17.24
N THR A 98 1.68 -11.21 16.91
CA THR A 98 1.65 -12.67 16.75
C THR A 98 1.22 -13.43 18.02
N PRO A 99 1.67 -13.09 19.25
CA PRO A 99 1.27 -13.85 20.44
C PRO A 99 -0.25 -13.91 20.63
N VAL A 100 -0.94 -12.77 20.52
CA VAL A 100 -2.41 -12.70 20.63
C VAL A 100 -3.10 -13.31 19.41
N ALA A 101 -2.52 -13.13 18.22
CA ALA A 101 -3.05 -13.73 16.99
C ALA A 101 -2.95 -15.27 16.97
N VAL A 102 -2.00 -15.88 17.69
CA VAL A 102 -1.85 -17.34 17.73
C VAL A 102 -2.50 -17.94 18.97
N LEU A 103 -2.24 -17.38 20.15
CA LEU A 103 -2.65 -17.97 21.43
C LEU A 103 -4.06 -17.50 21.87
N GLY A 104 -4.55 -16.39 21.32
CA GLY A 104 -5.76 -15.71 21.81
C GLY A 104 -5.44 -14.73 22.94
N TRP A 105 -6.45 -13.94 23.33
CA TRP A 105 -6.26 -12.82 24.27
C TRP A 105 -5.77 -13.26 25.65
N ASP A 106 -6.48 -14.20 26.27
CA ASP A 106 -6.20 -14.62 27.65
C ASP A 106 -4.91 -15.44 27.75
N SER A 107 -4.72 -16.39 26.83
CA SER A 107 -3.56 -17.29 26.82
C SER A 107 -2.24 -16.60 26.46
N ALA A 108 -2.27 -15.45 25.78
CA ALA A 108 -1.07 -14.68 25.46
C ALA A 108 -0.44 -13.99 26.69
N GLY A 109 -1.18 -13.90 27.80
CA GLY A 109 -0.74 -13.24 29.03
C GLY A 109 -0.54 -11.73 28.87
N SER A 110 -0.13 -11.08 29.96
CA SER A 110 0.05 -9.62 30.01
C SER A 110 1.09 -9.12 29.00
N ALA A 111 2.19 -9.86 28.81
CA ALA A 111 3.23 -9.51 27.85
C ALA A 111 2.72 -9.56 26.40
N GLY A 112 1.98 -10.60 26.02
CA GLY A 112 1.41 -10.72 24.69
C GLY A 112 0.34 -9.67 24.41
N GLN A 113 -0.52 -9.37 25.39
CA GLN A 113 -1.50 -8.29 25.31
C GLN A 113 -0.83 -6.92 25.16
N PHE A 114 0.24 -6.66 25.91
CA PHE A 114 1.04 -5.44 25.77
C PHE A 114 1.64 -5.31 24.36
N LEU A 115 2.26 -6.39 23.85
CA LEU A 115 2.82 -6.41 22.49
C LEU A 115 1.74 -6.19 21.41
N PHE A 116 0.53 -6.72 21.60
CA PHE A 116 -0.59 -6.46 20.71
C PHE A 116 -0.95 -4.97 20.67
N TYR A 117 -1.09 -4.33 21.84
CA TYR A 117 -1.35 -2.89 21.90
C TYR A 117 -0.21 -2.07 21.29
N ALA A 118 1.05 -2.40 21.62
CA ALA A 118 2.21 -1.71 21.08
C ALA A 118 2.24 -1.80 19.55
N GLY A 119 2.06 -3.00 18.99
CA GLY A 119 1.99 -3.21 17.55
C GLY A 119 0.82 -2.44 16.91
N ALA A 120 -0.39 -2.56 17.46
CA ALA A 120 -1.56 -1.92 16.90
C ALA A 120 -1.43 -0.38 16.89
N VAL A 121 -0.93 0.20 17.97
CA VAL A 121 -0.69 1.64 18.07
C VAL A 121 0.45 2.06 17.14
N SER A 122 1.52 1.26 17.00
CA SER A 122 2.61 1.54 16.05
C SER A 122 2.16 1.55 14.59
N ASP A 123 1.20 0.72 14.18
CA ASP A 123 0.64 0.77 12.83
C ASP A 123 -0.18 2.05 12.58
N VAL A 124 -1.01 2.41 13.54
CA VAL A 124 -1.80 3.66 13.51
C VAL A 124 -0.88 4.89 13.54
N ALA A 125 0.19 4.86 14.33
CA ALA A 125 1.19 5.91 14.42
C ALA A 125 1.90 6.13 13.08
N TYR A 126 2.30 5.06 12.40
CA TYR A 126 2.83 5.14 11.04
C TYR A 126 1.81 5.78 10.09
N SER A 127 0.57 5.30 10.11
CA SER A 127 -0.52 5.81 9.26
C SER A 127 -0.71 7.32 9.46
N ALA A 128 -0.70 7.78 10.71
CA ALA A 128 -0.81 9.20 11.05
C ALA A 128 0.37 10.03 10.52
N TYR A 129 1.61 9.56 10.72
CA TYR A 129 2.80 10.21 10.18
C TYR A 129 2.74 10.34 8.66
N ASP A 130 2.49 9.24 7.94
CA ASP A 130 2.48 9.26 6.48
C ASP A 130 1.28 10.05 5.94
N SER A 131 0.12 10.02 6.61
CA SER A 131 -1.01 10.88 6.26
C SER A 131 -0.63 12.36 6.32
N VAL A 132 0.05 12.81 7.37
CA VAL A 132 0.51 14.21 7.47
C VAL A 132 1.54 14.51 6.38
N GLN A 133 2.59 13.69 6.25
CA GLN A 133 3.64 13.91 5.27
C GLN A 133 3.10 13.93 3.84
N THR A 134 2.25 12.97 3.49
CA THR A 134 1.64 12.84 2.17
C THR A 134 0.66 13.98 1.88
N THR A 135 -0.10 14.45 2.88
CA THR A 135 -0.95 15.65 2.74
C THR A 135 -0.11 16.88 2.41
N LEU A 136 0.95 17.13 3.19
CA LEU A 136 1.84 18.28 2.99
C LEU A 136 2.51 18.23 1.61
N ARG A 137 3.02 17.07 1.19
CA ARG A 137 3.66 16.89 -0.13
C ARG A 137 2.69 16.98 -1.31
N THR A 138 1.40 16.69 -1.10
CA THR A 138 0.39 16.77 -2.16
C THR A 138 -0.08 18.22 -2.37
N PHE A 139 -0.37 18.94 -1.27
CA PHE A 139 -1.07 20.23 -1.34
C PHE A 139 -0.18 21.45 -1.07
N LEU A 140 0.99 21.29 -0.44
CA LEU A 140 1.91 22.40 -0.10
C LEU A 140 3.33 22.25 -0.71
N PRO A 141 3.51 21.77 -1.96
CA PRO A 141 4.83 21.45 -2.49
C PRO A 141 5.71 22.67 -2.76
N VAL A 142 5.12 23.81 -3.15
CA VAL A 142 5.86 25.01 -3.56
C VAL A 142 6.45 25.75 -2.36
N SER A 143 5.80 25.65 -1.21
CA SER A 143 6.18 26.39 0.00
C SER A 143 7.35 25.76 0.75
N PHE A 144 7.65 24.47 0.55
CA PHE A 144 8.65 23.75 1.33
C PHE A 144 9.43 22.72 0.51
N LYS A 145 10.53 23.15 -0.13
CA LYS A 145 11.45 22.26 -0.87
C LYS A 145 12.00 21.11 -0.02
N CYS A 146 12.04 21.26 1.32
CA CYS A 146 12.49 20.23 2.25
C CYS A 146 11.54 19.03 2.37
N LEU A 147 10.28 19.15 1.93
CA LEU A 147 9.31 18.06 1.99
C LEU A 147 9.53 16.98 0.91
N GLY A 148 10.39 17.26 -0.08
CA GLY A 148 10.68 16.36 -1.19
C GLY A 148 9.76 16.58 -2.39
N VAL A 149 9.65 15.56 -3.23
CA VAL A 149 8.88 15.64 -4.50
C VAL A 149 7.39 15.69 -4.23
N GLN A 150 6.67 16.50 -5.01
CA GLN A 150 5.22 16.57 -4.98
C GLN A 150 4.60 15.21 -5.28
N LEU A 151 3.63 14.81 -4.46
CA LEU A 151 2.93 13.54 -4.65
C LEU A 151 1.67 13.73 -5.52
N PRO A 152 1.34 12.77 -6.40
CA PRO A 152 0.11 12.85 -7.19
C PRO A 152 -1.15 12.75 -6.33
N THR A 153 -2.21 13.47 -6.70
CA THR A 153 -3.52 13.39 -6.03
C THR A 153 -4.10 11.96 -6.04
N LYS A 154 -3.85 11.18 -7.11
CA LYS A 154 -4.27 9.78 -7.19
C LYS A 154 -3.64 8.94 -6.07
N TYR A 155 -2.35 9.11 -5.82
CA TYR A 155 -1.64 8.45 -4.72
C TYR A 155 -2.24 8.86 -3.36
N PHE A 156 -2.47 10.17 -3.15
CA PHE A 156 -3.10 10.69 -1.92
C PHE A 156 -4.46 10.05 -1.65
N ILE A 157 -5.35 9.98 -2.64
CA ILE A 157 -6.69 9.39 -2.46
C ILE A 157 -6.59 7.91 -2.07
N VAL A 158 -5.76 7.13 -2.77
CA VAL A 158 -5.65 5.69 -2.53
C VAL A 158 -5.02 5.42 -1.16
N ILE A 159 -3.91 6.08 -0.84
CA ILE A 159 -3.16 5.79 0.38
C ILE A 159 -3.73 6.52 1.59
N VAL A 160 -3.97 7.83 1.53
CA VAL A 160 -4.42 8.58 2.72
C VAL A 160 -5.92 8.38 2.95
N CYS A 161 -6.76 8.62 1.94
CA CYS A 161 -8.20 8.60 2.14
C CYS A 161 -8.76 7.18 2.25
N LEU A 162 -8.35 6.28 1.37
CA LEU A 162 -8.93 4.92 1.32
C LEU A 162 -8.18 3.93 2.21
N HIS A 163 -6.85 4.05 2.38
CA HIS A 163 -6.10 3.08 3.18
C HIS A 163 -5.90 3.55 4.63
N HIS A 164 -5.20 4.67 4.84
CA HIS A 164 -4.77 5.11 6.19
C HIS A 164 -5.96 5.58 7.03
N THR A 165 -6.81 6.45 6.47
CA THR A 165 -7.97 6.98 7.21
C THR A 165 -8.90 5.86 7.65
N LEU A 166 -9.20 4.91 6.75
CA LEU A 166 -10.02 3.75 7.13
C LEU A 166 -9.33 2.84 8.14
N SER A 167 -8.03 2.58 8.00
CA SER A 167 -7.28 1.78 8.97
C SER A 167 -7.33 2.41 10.36
N MET A 168 -7.09 3.72 10.48
CA MET A 168 -7.13 4.44 11.75
C MET A 168 -8.55 4.47 12.34
N LEU A 169 -9.56 4.77 11.53
CA LEU A 169 -10.97 4.85 11.96
C LEU A 169 -11.54 3.50 12.39
N LEU A 170 -11.03 2.38 11.88
CA LEU A 170 -11.43 1.04 12.31
C LEU A 170 -10.60 0.57 13.50
N THR A 171 -9.28 0.71 13.43
CA THR A 171 -8.36 0.13 14.42
C THR A 171 -8.46 0.82 15.77
N VAL A 172 -8.40 2.15 15.82
CA VAL A 172 -8.38 2.91 17.10
C VAL A 172 -9.61 2.61 17.97
N PRO A 173 -10.86 2.69 17.47
CA PRO A 173 -12.00 2.33 18.30
C PRO A 173 -12.05 0.82 18.60
N MET A 174 -11.63 -0.07 17.69
CA MET A 174 -11.64 -1.50 18.00
C MET A 174 -10.65 -1.89 19.11
N ILE A 175 -9.46 -1.29 19.16
CA ILE A 175 -8.49 -1.58 20.24
C ILE A 175 -8.89 -0.98 21.59
N LEU A 176 -9.64 0.13 21.58
CA LEU A 176 -10.12 0.78 22.80
C LEU A 176 -11.32 0.04 23.41
N TYR A 177 -12.26 -0.39 22.57
CA TYR A 177 -13.57 -0.89 23.03
C TYR A 177 -13.68 -2.42 22.93
N TYR A 178 -12.96 -3.05 22.01
CA TYR A 178 -13.05 -4.48 21.73
C TYR A 178 -11.67 -5.17 21.65
N PRO A 179 -10.76 -4.93 22.63
CA PRO A 179 -9.39 -5.40 22.53
C PRO A 179 -9.27 -6.92 22.53
N ALA A 180 -10.19 -7.65 23.16
CA ALA A 180 -10.18 -9.11 23.21
C ALA A 180 -10.84 -9.79 21.99
N MET A 181 -11.31 -9.03 21.00
CA MET A 181 -12.04 -9.58 19.87
C MET A 181 -11.11 -10.37 18.94
N ARG A 182 -11.33 -11.68 18.83
CA ARG A 182 -10.54 -12.58 17.97
C ARG A 182 -10.43 -12.10 16.52
N ALA A 183 -11.52 -11.60 15.95
CA ALA A 183 -11.55 -11.10 14.59
C ALA A 183 -10.60 -9.93 14.35
N LEU A 184 -10.50 -9.00 15.31
CA LEU A 184 -9.54 -7.90 15.27
C LEU A 184 -8.10 -8.43 15.23
N HIS A 185 -7.77 -9.39 16.10
CA HIS A 185 -6.41 -9.94 16.18
C HIS A 185 -5.97 -10.58 14.88
N VAL A 186 -6.83 -11.42 14.30
CA VAL A 186 -6.55 -12.13 13.05
C VAL A 186 -6.46 -11.14 11.89
N LEU A 187 -7.37 -10.17 11.81
CA LEU A 187 -7.34 -9.15 10.75
C LEU A 187 -6.05 -8.33 10.79
N MET A 188 -5.70 -7.74 11.94
CA MET A 188 -4.51 -6.90 12.04
C MET A 188 -3.24 -7.70 11.73
N TRP A 189 -3.07 -8.86 12.35
CA TRP A 189 -1.89 -9.70 12.13
C TRP A 189 -1.76 -10.14 10.67
N SER A 190 -2.82 -10.70 10.08
CA SER A 190 -2.76 -11.25 8.72
C SER A 190 -2.55 -10.16 7.67
N MET A 191 -3.25 -9.03 7.77
CA MET A 191 -3.17 -7.94 6.79
C MET A 191 -1.78 -7.28 6.80
N LEU A 192 -1.20 -7.05 7.99
CA LEU A 192 0.13 -6.48 8.14
C LEU A 192 1.23 -7.45 7.71
N SER A 193 1.10 -8.74 8.08
CA SER A 193 2.03 -9.77 7.62
C SER A 193 2.04 -9.89 6.09
N ALA A 194 0.85 -9.90 5.48
CA ALA A 194 0.71 -9.98 4.02
C ALA A 194 1.26 -8.75 3.31
N ALA A 195 1.03 -7.55 3.86
CA ALA A 195 1.65 -6.33 3.35
C ALA A 195 3.18 -6.41 3.44
N GLY A 196 3.72 -6.71 4.62
CA GLY A 196 5.17 -6.78 4.84
C GLY A 196 5.85 -7.79 3.92
N VAL A 197 5.47 -9.07 4.02
CA VAL A 197 6.06 -10.15 3.21
C VAL A 197 5.84 -9.90 1.72
N GLY A 198 4.62 -9.49 1.34
CA GLY A 198 4.23 -9.40 -0.06
C GLY A 198 5.01 -8.31 -0.78
N TYR A 199 5.06 -7.12 -0.21
CA TYR A 199 5.78 -6.02 -0.83
C TYR A 199 7.29 -6.15 -0.72
N LEU A 200 7.85 -6.74 0.35
CA LEU A 200 9.29 -7.02 0.43
C LEU A 200 9.73 -8.02 -0.64
N LEU A 201 8.97 -9.09 -0.86
CA LEU A 201 9.19 -10.00 -1.99
C LEU A 201 9.01 -9.27 -3.33
N GLY A 202 8.07 -8.33 -3.42
CA GLY A 202 7.89 -7.47 -4.59
C GLY A 202 9.09 -6.58 -4.89
N CYS A 203 9.71 -6.00 -3.86
CA CYS A 203 10.94 -5.24 -4.00
C CYS A 203 12.10 -6.14 -4.44
N TYR A 204 12.23 -7.33 -3.85
CA TYR A 204 13.23 -8.31 -4.28
C TYR A 204 13.03 -8.76 -5.73
N LYS A 205 11.78 -8.96 -6.15
CA LYS A 205 11.40 -9.29 -7.53
C LYS A 205 11.97 -8.29 -8.55
N PHE A 206 12.09 -7.01 -8.21
CA PHE A 206 12.65 -5.98 -9.11
C PHE A 206 14.18 -6.06 -9.27
N THR A 207 14.86 -6.88 -8.46
CA THR A 207 16.32 -7.06 -8.53
C THR A 207 16.74 -8.20 -9.46
N LEU A 208 15.79 -9.09 -9.80
CA LEU A 208 16.00 -10.32 -10.56
C LEU A 208 16.17 -10.05 -12.06
N ASP A 209 17.06 -10.80 -12.68
CA ASP A 209 17.31 -10.86 -14.11
C ASP A 209 16.43 -11.91 -14.79
N THR A 210 15.30 -11.46 -15.31
CA THR A 210 14.33 -12.32 -15.99
C THR A 210 14.67 -12.61 -17.45
N GLN A 211 15.72 -11.98 -18.00
CA GLN A 211 16.11 -12.09 -19.41
C GLN A 211 17.20 -13.13 -19.61
N ASP A 212 18.25 -13.08 -18.79
CA ASP A 212 19.46 -13.86 -19.00
C ASP A 212 19.57 -15.08 -18.07
N SER A 213 18.83 -15.11 -16.95
CA SER A 213 18.92 -16.18 -15.95
C SER A 213 17.61 -16.96 -15.79
N ARG A 214 17.63 -18.24 -16.19
CA ARG A 214 16.48 -19.15 -16.01
C ARG A 214 16.10 -19.33 -14.54
N HIS A 215 17.11 -19.37 -13.65
CA HIS A 215 16.89 -19.52 -12.22
C HIS A 215 16.16 -18.31 -11.64
N GLU A 216 16.63 -17.10 -11.96
CA GLU A 216 16.01 -15.85 -11.48
C GLU A 216 14.62 -15.64 -12.09
N PHE A 217 14.39 -16.08 -13.33
CA PHE A 217 13.05 -16.11 -13.92
C PHE A 217 12.08 -17.06 -13.18
N LEU A 218 12.55 -18.24 -12.77
CA LEU A 218 11.74 -19.15 -11.94
C LEU A 218 11.47 -18.57 -10.54
N GLN A 219 12.45 -17.90 -9.93
CA GLN A 219 12.27 -17.18 -8.67
C GLN A 219 11.23 -16.06 -8.81
N TYR A 220 11.27 -15.30 -9.91
CA TYR A 220 10.29 -14.26 -10.21
C TYR A 220 8.86 -14.85 -10.25
N LYS A 221 8.67 -15.98 -10.96
CA LYS A 221 7.37 -16.67 -11.02
C LYS A 221 6.92 -17.18 -9.66
N ALA A 222 7.84 -17.74 -8.87
CA ALA A 222 7.53 -18.20 -7.52
C ALA A 222 7.06 -17.04 -6.64
N ILE A 223 7.72 -15.88 -6.71
CA ILE A 223 7.30 -14.67 -6.00
C ILE A 223 5.89 -14.24 -6.44
N VAL A 224 5.61 -14.19 -7.75
CA VAL A 224 4.28 -13.85 -8.27
C VAL A 224 3.21 -14.81 -7.75
N LEU A 225 3.50 -16.12 -7.75
CA LEU A 225 2.58 -17.13 -7.22
C LEU A 225 2.33 -16.95 -5.71
N VAL A 226 3.38 -16.75 -4.92
CA VAL A 226 3.27 -16.52 -3.47
C VAL A 226 2.46 -15.25 -3.19
N GLN A 227 2.75 -14.14 -3.88
CA GLN A 227 1.99 -12.90 -3.76
C GLN A 227 0.51 -13.10 -4.12
N PHE A 228 0.24 -13.78 -5.24
CA PHE A 228 -1.13 -14.08 -5.66
C PHE A 228 -1.90 -14.88 -4.60
N LEU A 229 -1.34 -16.00 -4.14
CA LEU A 229 -1.97 -16.85 -3.13
C LEU A 229 -2.20 -16.10 -1.82
N MET A 230 -1.22 -15.34 -1.37
CA MET A 230 -1.30 -14.60 -0.12
C MET A 230 -2.32 -13.46 -0.19
N ILE A 231 -2.40 -12.71 -1.30
CA ILE A 231 -3.40 -11.65 -1.47
C ILE A 231 -4.81 -12.23 -1.54
N TRP A 232 -5.03 -13.31 -2.28
CA TRP A 232 -6.32 -14.00 -2.33
C TRP A 232 -6.73 -14.55 -0.96
N LEU A 233 -5.80 -15.21 -0.26
CA LEU A 233 -6.06 -15.75 1.06
C LEU A 233 -6.38 -14.64 2.06
N VAL A 234 -5.53 -13.62 2.17
CA VAL A 234 -5.63 -12.63 3.24
C VAL A 234 -6.67 -11.56 2.92
N ARG A 235 -6.59 -10.91 1.75
CA ARG A 235 -7.48 -9.80 1.38
C ARG A 235 -8.81 -10.25 0.80
N GLY A 236 -8.88 -11.45 0.24
CA GLY A 236 -10.12 -12.08 -0.18
C GLY A 236 -10.77 -12.85 0.98
N TYR A 237 -10.22 -14.01 1.31
CA TYR A 237 -10.86 -14.96 2.21
C TYR A 237 -10.86 -14.53 3.69
N VAL A 238 -9.70 -14.26 4.28
CA VAL A 238 -9.57 -13.91 5.71
C VAL A 238 -10.27 -12.59 6.02
N TRP A 239 -10.10 -11.56 5.17
CA TRP A 239 -10.78 -10.28 5.32
C TRP A 239 -12.29 -10.45 5.42
N LEU A 240 -12.93 -11.11 4.44
CA LEU A 240 -14.38 -11.28 4.43
C LEU A 240 -14.84 -12.08 5.65
N GLY A 241 -14.20 -13.20 5.97
CA GLY A 241 -14.58 -14.04 7.10
C GLY A 241 -14.48 -13.31 8.45
N GLN A 242 -13.35 -12.66 8.72
CA GLN A 242 -13.12 -12.02 10.01
C GLN A 242 -13.88 -10.69 10.14
N ALA A 243 -14.00 -9.89 9.07
CA ALA A 243 -14.78 -8.67 9.12
C ALA A 243 -16.28 -8.97 9.32
N THR A 244 -16.83 -9.99 8.64
CA THR A 244 -18.20 -10.45 8.92
C THR A 244 -18.33 -10.94 10.36
N SER A 245 -17.34 -11.68 10.88
CA SER A 245 -17.34 -12.10 12.29
C SER A 245 -17.38 -10.90 13.25
N ALA A 246 -16.61 -9.83 12.99
CA ALA A 246 -16.63 -8.62 13.80
C ALA A 246 -18.00 -7.93 13.74
N MET A 247 -18.63 -7.85 12.55
CA MET A 247 -19.96 -7.27 12.40
C MET A 247 -21.03 -8.05 13.15
N MET A 248 -20.95 -9.37 13.16
CA MET A 248 -21.85 -10.21 13.93
C MET A 248 -21.69 -10.02 15.44
N VAL A 249 -20.48 -9.72 15.93
CA VAL A 249 -20.26 -9.36 17.34
C VAL A 249 -20.97 -8.06 17.67
N PHE A 250 -20.78 -6.99 16.88
CA PHE A 250 -21.45 -5.71 17.14
C PHE A 250 -22.98 -5.83 17.07
N TYR A 251 -23.50 -6.60 16.10
CA TYR A 251 -24.92 -6.90 16.00
C TYR A 251 -25.46 -7.62 17.24
N ARG A 252 -24.78 -8.68 17.70
CA ARG A 252 -25.20 -9.45 18.90
C ARG A 252 -25.15 -8.63 20.18
N LEU A 253 -24.19 -7.71 20.29
CA LEU A 253 -24.07 -6.80 21.43
C LEU A 253 -25.04 -5.62 21.37
N GLY A 254 -25.75 -5.43 20.24
CA GLY A 254 -26.63 -4.28 20.04
C GLY A 254 -25.88 -2.95 19.90
N ASP A 255 -24.59 -2.97 19.56
CA ASP A 255 -23.78 -1.76 19.37
C ASP A 255 -24.00 -1.19 17.96
N THR A 256 -25.08 -0.42 17.83
CA THR A 256 -25.54 0.14 16.54
C THR A 256 -24.54 1.11 15.93
N SER A 257 -23.77 1.85 16.76
CA SER A 257 -22.75 2.79 16.31
C SER A 257 -21.59 2.07 15.62
N PHE A 258 -21.04 1.04 16.28
CA PHE A 258 -19.98 0.21 15.69
C PHE A 258 -20.50 -0.59 14.49
N LEU A 259 -21.74 -1.06 14.52
CA LEU A 259 -22.33 -1.76 13.38
C LEU A 259 -22.46 -0.84 12.16
N PHE A 260 -22.97 0.38 12.33
CA PHE A 260 -23.16 1.34 11.23
C PHE A 260 -21.83 1.83 10.66
N LEU A 261 -20.94 2.34 11.51
CA LEU A 261 -19.63 2.86 11.08
C LEU A 261 -18.73 1.72 10.56
N GLY A 262 -18.75 0.57 11.23
CA GLY A 262 -18.03 -0.63 10.79
C GLY A 262 -18.54 -1.16 9.46
N SER A 263 -19.85 -1.09 9.17
CA SER A 263 -20.40 -1.47 7.85
C SER A 263 -19.90 -0.56 6.74
N ALA A 264 -19.87 0.75 6.98
CA ALA A 264 -19.32 1.71 6.01
C ALA A 264 -17.83 1.46 5.75
N GLY A 265 -17.03 1.29 6.82
CA GLY A 265 -15.61 0.95 6.71
C GLY A 265 -15.37 -0.40 6.04
N PHE A 266 -16.20 -1.40 6.33
CA PHE A 266 -16.14 -2.73 5.73
C PHE A 266 -16.35 -2.66 4.21
N VAL A 267 -17.37 -1.94 3.73
CA VAL A 267 -17.62 -1.78 2.30
C VAL A 267 -16.44 -1.08 1.61
N LEU A 268 -15.98 0.05 2.15
CA LEU A 268 -14.90 0.82 1.55
C LEU A 268 -13.58 0.05 1.53
N MET A 269 -13.22 -0.63 2.61
CA MET A 269 -12.01 -1.46 2.67
C MET A 269 -12.14 -2.72 1.79
N THR A 270 -13.35 -3.26 1.62
CA THR A 270 -13.59 -4.36 0.66
C THR A 270 -13.33 -3.91 -0.77
N LEU A 271 -13.76 -2.70 -1.17
CA LEU A 271 -13.45 -2.15 -2.48
C LEU A 271 -11.93 -2.02 -2.70
N PHE A 272 -11.20 -1.51 -1.70
CA PHE A 272 -9.75 -1.45 -1.74
C PHE A 272 -9.12 -2.84 -1.90
N ASN A 273 -9.57 -3.82 -1.11
CA ASN A 273 -9.07 -5.19 -1.18
C ASN A 273 -9.36 -5.86 -2.54
N VAL A 274 -10.52 -5.59 -3.14
CA VAL A 274 -10.85 -6.08 -4.50
C VAL A 274 -9.88 -5.53 -5.54
N LEU A 275 -9.50 -4.25 -5.46
CA LEU A 275 -8.49 -3.68 -6.36
C LEU A 275 -7.14 -4.40 -6.24
N MET A 276 -6.71 -4.73 -5.03
CA MET A 276 -5.48 -5.49 -4.79
C MET A 276 -5.55 -6.92 -5.35
N VAL A 277 -6.71 -7.58 -5.22
CA VAL A 277 -6.95 -8.92 -5.78
C VAL A 277 -6.90 -8.88 -7.31
N ILE A 278 -7.50 -7.87 -7.94
CA ILE A 278 -7.46 -7.69 -9.40
C ILE A 278 -6.03 -7.48 -9.89
N ASP A 279 -5.27 -6.61 -9.23
CA ASP A 279 -3.87 -6.32 -9.59
C ASP A 279 -2.99 -7.59 -9.51
N SER A 280 -3.06 -8.31 -8.38
CA SER A 280 -2.30 -9.56 -8.20
C SER A 280 -2.72 -10.66 -9.19
N THR A 281 -4.01 -10.76 -9.51
CA THR A 281 -4.53 -11.72 -10.51
C THR A 281 -4.02 -11.37 -11.91
N THR A 282 -4.01 -10.09 -12.27
CA THR A 282 -3.51 -9.62 -13.56
C THR A 282 -2.01 -9.93 -13.70
N ALA A 283 -1.23 -9.71 -12.64
CA ALA A 283 0.18 -10.10 -12.61
C ALA A 283 0.37 -11.61 -12.76
N ALA A 284 -0.42 -12.44 -12.07
CA ALA A 284 -0.34 -13.89 -12.16
C ALA A 284 -0.68 -14.41 -13.58
N VAL A 285 -1.78 -13.92 -14.16
CA VAL A 285 -2.20 -14.27 -15.53
C VAL A 285 -1.15 -13.87 -16.56
N LYS A 286 -0.47 -12.74 -16.36
CA LYS A 286 0.62 -12.30 -17.24
C LYS A 286 1.85 -13.19 -17.10
N TRP A 287 2.37 -13.35 -15.89
CA TRP A 287 3.73 -13.85 -15.67
C TRP A 287 3.84 -15.36 -15.50
N LEU A 288 2.81 -16.04 -14.98
CA LEU A 288 2.87 -17.49 -14.77
C LEU A 288 2.94 -18.30 -16.09
N PRO A 289 2.11 -18.04 -17.11
CA PRO A 289 2.18 -18.79 -18.36
C PRO A 289 3.34 -18.35 -19.28
N MET A 290 3.92 -17.17 -19.05
CA MET A 290 4.98 -16.61 -19.89
C MET A 290 6.20 -17.53 -19.98
N GLN A 291 6.62 -17.89 -21.19
CA GLN A 291 7.84 -18.67 -21.39
C GLN A 291 9.07 -17.74 -21.39
N MET A 292 10.23 -18.25 -20.97
CA MET A 292 11.47 -17.49 -21.04
C MET A 292 11.83 -17.28 -22.51
N HIS A 293 12.04 -16.04 -22.93
CA HIS A 293 12.47 -15.75 -24.29
C HIS A 293 13.85 -16.39 -24.51
N LYS A 294 13.97 -17.25 -25.53
CA LYS A 294 15.27 -17.78 -25.93
C LYS A 294 16.01 -16.68 -26.67
N ARG A 295 17.01 -16.08 -26.02
CA ARG A 295 17.94 -15.11 -26.62
C ARG A 295 18.43 -15.68 -27.97
N GLY A 296 17.99 -15.08 -29.07
CA GLY A 296 18.35 -15.48 -30.44
C GLY A 296 17.20 -15.89 -31.38
N GLN A 297 15.97 -16.08 -30.90
CA GLN A 297 14.83 -16.37 -31.79
C GLN A 297 14.09 -15.11 -32.30
N ASP A 298 14.14 -13.99 -31.57
CA ASP A 298 13.40 -12.77 -31.94
C ASP A 298 14.15 -11.82 -32.87
N THR A 299 15.46 -12.01 -33.08
CA THR A 299 16.22 -11.21 -34.05
C THR A 299 15.67 -11.39 -35.48
N LYS A 300 14.94 -12.48 -35.76
CA LYS A 300 14.27 -12.70 -37.05
C LYS A 300 12.85 -12.12 -37.14
N LEU A 301 12.16 -11.86 -36.04
CA LEU A 301 10.81 -11.30 -36.05
C LEU A 301 10.81 -9.76 -36.09
N ALA A 302 11.73 -9.10 -35.38
CA ALA A 302 11.86 -7.64 -35.42
C ALA A 302 12.28 -7.11 -36.80
N CYS A 303 13.04 -7.89 -37.58
CA CYS A 303 13.42 -7.52 -38.95
C CYS A 303 12.21 -7.53 -39.93
N HIS A 304 11.10 -8.21 -39.59
CA HIS A 304 9.90 -8.24 -40.42
C HIS A 304 8.84 -7.23 -40.00
N GLU A 305 8.80 -6.81 -38.72
CA GLU A 305 7.77 -5.90 -38.21
C GLU A 305 8.15 -4.41 -38.35
N THR A 306 9.42 -4.11 -38.63
CA THR A 306 9.88 -2.72 -38.89
C THR A 306 9.49 -2.23 -40.31
N GLN A 307 8.86 -3.08 -41.14
CA GLN A 307 8.49 -2.72 -42.52
C GLN A 307 7.01 -2.32 -42.71
N LYS A 308 6.23 -2.18 -41.62
CA LYS A 308 4.82 -1.71 -41.69
C LYS A 308 4.44 -0.77 -40.54
N LEU A 309 5.16 0.33 -40.37
CA LEU A 309 4.59 1.51 -39.71
C LEU A 309 4.21 2.54 -40.79
N PRO A 310 2.92 2.85 -40.97
CA PRO A 310 2.51 3.90 -41.90
C PRO A 310 3.14 5.22 -41.43
N LEU A 311 3.77 5.92 -42.38
CA LEU A 311 4.28 7.27 -42.23
C LEU A 311 3.21 8.12 -41.54
N ARG A 312 3.41 8.44 -40.26
CA ARG A 312 2.52 9.35 -39.54
C ARG A 312 2.98 10.75 -39.91
N GLU A 313 2.19 11.40 -40.77
CA GLU A 313 2.39 12.80 -41.18
C GLU A 313 2.67 13.67 -39.95
N SER A 314 3.78 14.39 -40.04
CA SER A 314 4.18 15.44 -39.12
C SER A 314 3.13 16.54 -39.12
N VAL A 315 2.27 16.56 -38.10
CA VAL A 315 1.43 17.73 -37.82
C VAL A 315 2.33 18.84 -37.31
N SER A 316 2.61 19.75 -38.24
CA SER A 316 3.24 21.05 -38.07
C SER A 316 2.79 21.77 -36.80
N GLU A 317 3.80 22.19 -36.05
CA GLU A 317 3.88 23.42 -35.26
C GLU A 317 2.68 24.37 -35.42
N ARG A 318 2.00 24.67 -34.30
CA ARG A 318 1.32 25.95 -34.12
C ARG A 318 1.72 26.54 -32.78
N LYS A 319 2.68 27.46 -32.87
CA LYS A 319 2.96 28.48 -31.85
C LYS A 319 1.77 29.45 -31.77
N ASP A 320 1.67 30.08 -30.60
CA ASP A 320 1.03 31.37 -30.31
C ASP A 320 -0.34 31.43 -29.60
N LEU A 321 -0.21 31.91 -28.35
CA LEU A 321 -1.04 32.86 -27.58
C LEU A 321 -2.06 32.38 -26.50
N PRO A 322 -2.32 33.23 -25.47
CA PRO A 322 -2.61 32.85 -24.09
C PRO A 322 -4.03 33.25 -23.60
N ALA A 323 -4.23 33.04 -22.30
CA ALA A 323 -5.21 33.65 -21.38
C ALA A 323 -6.44 32.80 -20.95
N MET A 324 -6.57 32.75 -19.62
CA MET A 324 -7.68 32.31 -18.78
C MET A 324 -9.08 32.77 -19.25
N VAL A 325 -10.11 31.93 -19.05
CA VAL A 325 -11.24 32.08 -18.08
C VAL A 325 -12.42 31.17 -18.48
N HIS A 326 -12.93 30.42 -17.49
CA HIS A 326 -14.25 29.75 -17.30
C HIS A 326 -15.14 29.39 -18.51
N ALA A 327 -15.57 28.10 -18.58
CA ALA A 327 -16.90 27.65 -18.13
C ALA A 327 -17.26 26.24 -18.65
N ALA A 328 -17.96 25.50 -17.78
CA ALA A 328 -18.80 24.32 -17.96
C ALA A 328 -18.82 23.59 -19.33
N GLY A 329 -18.41 22.31 -19.31
CA GLY A 329 -18.62 21.38 -20.41
C GLY A 329 -18.59 19.93 -19.92
N LEU A 330 -19.76 19.43 -19.51
CA LEU A 330 -20.05 18.00 -19.33
C LEU A 330 -19.66 17.24 -20.61
N ARG A 331 -18.49 16.59 -20.60
CA ARG A 331 -18.14 15.57 -21.60
C ARG A 331 -18.39 14.19 -21.02
N ARG A 332 -19.17 13.41 -21.78
CA ARG A 332 -19.39 11.97 -21.60
C ARG A 332 -18.07 11.26 -21.37
N VAL A 333 -17.92 10.65 -20.20
CA VAL A 333 -16.88 9.65 -19.93
C VAL A 333 -17.32 8.36 -20.63
N HIS A 334 -16.97 8.22 -21.90
CA HIS A 334 -16.96 6.92 -22.55
C HIS A 334 -15.69 6.19 -22.13
N GLY A 335 -15.87 5.09 -21.39
CA GLY A 335 -14.86 4.05 -21.26
C GLY A 335 -13.60 4.42 -20.48
N ALA A 336 -13.74 4.75 -19.19
CA ALA A 336 -12.62 4.61 -18.27
C ALA A 336 -12.32 3.10 -18.11
N ARG A 337 -11.53 2.53 -19.03
CA ARG A 337 -10.70 1.38 -18.68
C ARG A 337 -9.79 1.88 -17.58
N VAL A 338 -10.00 1.39 -16.36
CA VAL A 338 -9.03 1.56 -15.27
C VAL A 338 -7.76 0.86 -15.73
N ALA A 339 -6.88 1.62 -16.37
CA ALA A 339 -5.58 1.16 -16.80
C ALA A 339 -4.74 0.99 -15.53
N PHE A 340 -4.78 -0.20 -14.94
CA PHE A 340 -3.61 -0.75 -14.30
C PHE A 340 -2.71 -1.20 -15.44
N ALA A 341 -1.69 -0.41 -15.75
CA ALA A 341 -0.77 -0.71 -16.83
C ALA A 341 -0.03 -2.01 -16.47
N THR A 342 -0.26 -3.03 -17.30
CA THR A 342 0.42 -4.31 -17.29
C THR A 342 1.86 -4.14 -17.77
N GLN A 343 2.72 -3.81 -16.82
CA GLN A 343 4.17 -3.67 -16.95
C GLN A 343 4.86 -4.93 -17.43
#